data_AF-A0A8C7N0D7-F1
#
_entry.id   AF-A0A8C7N0D7-F1
#
_cell.length_a   1.000
_cell.length_b   1.000
_cell.length_c   1.000
_cell.angle_alpha   90.00
_cell.angle_beta   90.00
_cell.angle_gamma   90.00
#
_symmetry.space_group_name_H-M   'P 1'
#
loop_
_entity.id
_entity.type
_entity.pdbx_description
1 polymer ?
#
loop_
_entity_poly.entity_id
_entity_poly.type
_entity_poly.pdbx_seq_one_letter_code
_entity_poly.pdbx_strand_id
1 'polypeptide(L)'
;MRATAAVLLVLCLLTVSHAWDCQEVVNIKNLMQIDAGLGQVVATDTSQIPYYLVGDKWIRLPGSLKHITVGPAGIWGVNKDYAIYKYVAGNWVKAEGLLKQLDAGGEQFIVGANMNDTPFCLTRSATVGYKGPGSPLPWTGLPGAVKYYSCGPFGCWAVNKNDDIYLMSLNQDCQNNGWSHIDGKLSMIEVATDGSVFGVNSAGQVYTRDGITASKPEGTGWSHIPMCMIMKHVTYDLGRLWVVSKSGFAMVCPH
;
A
#
# COMPACT_ATOMS: atom_id res chain seq x y z
N MET A 1 -13.76 27.50 -10.54
CA MET A 1 -13.14 26.20 -10.20
C MET A 1 -13.74 25.49 -8.98
N ARG A 2 -14.23 26.20 -7.94
CA ARG A 2 -14.92 25.54 -6.80
C ARG A 2 -16.31 24.98 -7.14
N ALA A 3 -17.08 25.67 -8.01
CA ALA A 3 -18.42 25.22 -8.40
C ALA A 3 -18.41 23.97 -9.28
N THR A 4 -17.40 23.80 -10.14
CA THR A 4 -17.30 22.66 -11.07
C THR A 4 -16.95 21.35 -10.38
N ALA A 5 -16.12 21.39 -9.32
CA ALA A 5 -15.78 20.20 -8.54
C ALA A 5 -16.96 19.72 -7.67
N ALA A 6 -17.70 20.65 -7.05
CA ALA A 6 -18.90 20.33 -6.27
C ALA A 6 -20.02 19.74 -7.15
N VAL A 7 -20.19 20.25 -8.38
CA VAL A 7 -21.20 19.74 -9.32
C VAL A 7 -20.85 18.34 -9.84
N LEU A 8 -19.56 18.02 -10.05
CA LEU A 8 -19.14 16.66 -10.43
C LEU A 8 -19.37 15.64 -9.30
N LEU A 9 -19.17 16.03 -8.04
CA LEU A 9 -19.42 15.17 -6.88
C LEU A 9 -20.93 14.89 -6.70
N VAL A 10 -21.78 15.90 -6.91
CA VAL A 10 -23.24 15.76 -6.82
C VAL A 10 -23.81 14.91 -7.97
N LEU A 11 -23.27 15.01 -9.18
CA LEU A 11 -23.70 14.15 -10.30
C LEU A 11 -23.31 12.69 -10.11
N CYS A 12 -22.23 12.41 -9.37
CA CYS A 12 -21.77 11.06 -9.14
C CYS A 12 -22.69 10.25 -8.22
N LEU A 13 -23.47 10.92 -7.37
CA LEU A 13 -24.45 10.30 -6.46
C LEU A 13 -25.74 9.85 -7.16
N LEU A 14 -26.00 10.29 -8.40
CA LEU A 14 -27.28 10.10 -9.09
C LEU A 14 -27.29 8.95 -10.11
N THR A 15 -26.15 8.31 -10.35
CA THR A 15 -26.06 7.20 -11.31
C THR A 15 -25.18 6.10 -10.72
N VAL A 16 -25.68 4.86 -10.74
CA VAL A 16 -25.03 3.59 -10.36
C VAL A 16 -25.42 3.10 -8.95
N SER A 17 -26.39 2.19 -8.91
CA SER A 17 -26.87 1.44 -7.73
C SER A 17 -25.85 0.44 -7.14
N HIS A 18 -24.62 0.40 -7.68
CA HIS A 18 -23.54 -0.52 -7.30
C HIS A 18 -22.18 0.20 -7.13
N ALA A 19 -22.15 1.53 -7.20
CA ALA A 19 -20.93 2.28 -6.90
C ALA A 19 -20.75 2.32 -5.38
N TRP A 20 -19.52 2.14 -4.93
CA TRP A 20 -19.22 2.35 -3.51
C TRP A 20 -19.49 3.81 -3.17
N ASP A 21 -20.17 4.05 -2.04
CA ASP A 21 -20.45 5.41 -1.58
C ASP A 21 -19.17 6.00 -0.96
N CYS A 22 -18.43 6.76 -1.77
CA CYS A 22 -17.14 7.32 -1.41
C CYS A 22 -17.29 8.75 -0.92
N GLN A 23 -16.71 9.05 0.23
CA GLN A 23 -16.67 10.39 0.82
C GLN A 23 -15.28 11.00 0.65
N GLU A 24 -15.22 12.31 0.36
CA GLU A 24 -13.94 13.04 0.32
C GLU A 24 -13.28 13.04 1.71
N VAL A 25 -11.99 12.70 1.76
CA VAL A 25 -11.18 12.85 2.96
C VAL A 25 -10.79 14.32 3.08
N VAL A 26 -11.53 15.05 3.90
CA VAL A 26 -11.31 16.48 4.13
C VAL A 26 -10.05 16.76 4.96
N ASN A 27 -9.58 18.01 4.93
CA ASN A 27 -8.44 18.51 5.71
C ASN A 27 -7.06 17.92 5.37
N ILE A 28 -6.95 17.18 4.27
CA ILE A 28 -5.67 16.82 3.65
C ILE A 28 -5.80 16.94 2.13
N LYS A 29 -4.74 17.41 1.47
CA LYS A 29 -4.73 17.61 0.01
C LYS A 29 -3.37 17.26 -0.55
N ASN A 30 -3.34 17.03 -1.85
CA ASN A 30 -2.13 16.66 -2.58
C ASN A 30 -1.50 15.37 -2.05
N LEU A 31 -2.33 14.41 -1.62
CA LEU A 31 -1.82 13.11 -1.24
C LEU A 31 -1.14 12.44 -2.44
N MET A 32 -0.02 11.80 -2.17
CA MET A 32 0.78 11.09 -3.16
C MET A 32 0.62 9.58 -3.01
N GLN A 33 0.54 9.10 -1.78
CA GLN A 33 0.42 7.69 -1.40
C GLN A 33 -0.25 7.60 0.00
N ILE A 34 -0.98 6.51 0.22
CA ILE A 34 -1.70 6.19 1.47
C ILE A 34 -1.53 4.70 1.76
N ASP A 35 -1.51 4.31 3.04
CA ASP A 35 -1.51 2.91 3.44
C ASP A 35 -2.33 2.71 4.73
N ALA A 36 -2.96 1.55 4.86
CA ALA A 36 -3.86 1.21 5.94
C ALA A 36 -3.64 -0.23 6.40
N GLY A 37 -3.63 -0.42 7.73
CA GLY A 37 -3.43 -1.73 8.34
C GLY A 37 -3.64 -1.69 9.85
N LEU A 38 -4.28 -2.72 10.39
CA LEU A 38 -4.58 -2.86 11.82
C LEU A 38 -5.35 -1.67 12.42
N GLY A 39 -6.27 -1.09 11.65
CA GLY A 39 -7.07 0.08 12.00
C GLY A 39 -6.31 1.40 11.97
N GLN A 40 -5.07 1.40 11.50
CA GLN A 40 -4.24 2.59 11.37
C GLN A 40 -4.21 3.03 9.90
N VAL A 41 -4.06 4.34 9.67
CA VAL A 41 -3.91 4.90 8.33
C VAL A 41 -2.77 5.92 8.34
N VAL A 42 -1.84 5.75 7.40
CA VAL A 42 -0.69 6.63 7.17
C VAL A 42 -0.70 7.13 5.74
N ALA A 43 -0.16 8.31 5.50
CA ALA A 43 -0.09 8.86 4.15
C ALA A 43 1.11 9.77 3.97
N THR A 44 1.47 10.03 2.73
CA THR A 44 2.40 11.11 2.38
C THR A 44 1.83 11.98 1.28
N ASP A 45 2.09 13.29 1.37
CA ASP A 45 1.75 14.24 0.31
C ASP A 45 2.84 14.35 -0.77
N THR A 46 2.57 15.14 -1.82
CA THR A 46 3.51 15.42 -2.91
C THR A 46 4.73 16.22 -2.48
N SER A 47 4.71 16.85 -1.31
CA SER A 47 5.86 17.51 -0.67
C SER A 47 6.66 16.53 0.21
N GLN A 48 6.33 15.23 0.16
CA GLN A 48 6.94 14.16 0.95
C GLN A 48 6.75 14.35 2.46
N ILE A 49 5.69 15.03 2.89
CA ILE A 49 5.36 15.15 4.31
C ILE A 49 4.57 13.90 4.72
N PRO A 50 5.05 13.11 5.71
CA PRO A 50 4.30 11.98 6.24
C PRO A 50 3.22 12.42 7.24
N TYR A 51 2.11 11.70 7.26
CA TYR A 51 0.97 11.93 8.15
C TYR A 51 0.48 10.61 8.76
N TYR A 52 -0.15 10.73 9.93
CA TYR A 52 -0.85 9.65 10.63
C TYR A 52 -2.28 10.12 10.97
N LEU A 53 -3.28 9.28 10.71
CA LEU A 53 -4.69 9.61 10.99
C LEU A 53 -5.05 9.31 12.45
N VAL A 54 -5.58 10.31 13.18
CA VAL A 54 -6.12 10.18 14.54
C VAL A 54 -7.55 10.69 14.56
N GLY A 55 -8.52 9.80 14.70
CA GLY A 55 -9.93 10.14 14.52
C GLY A 55 -10.17 10.64 13.09
N ASP A 56 -10.56 11.90 12.94
CA ASP A 56 -10.76 12.60 11.67
C ASP A 56 -9.62 13.57 11.31
N LYS A 57 -8.52 13.57 12.09
CA LYS A 57 -7.42 14.52 11.96
C LYS A 57 -6.15 13.88 11.45
N TRP A 58 -5.59 14.45 10.40
CA TRP A 58 -4.28 14.10 9.89
C TRP A 58 -3.18 14.83 10.67
N ILE A 59 -2.43 14.07 11.46
CA ILE A 59 -1.32 14.58 12.24
C ILE A 59 -0.05 14.48 11.40
N ARG A 60 0.60 15.62 11.17
CA ARG A 60 1.90 15.68 10.50
C ARG A 60 2.96 14.98 11.34
N LEU A 61 3.65 14.01 10.76
CA LEU A 61 4.82 13.38 11.35
C LEU A 61 6.09 14.14 10.92
N PRO A 62 7.16 14.15 11.74
CA PRO A 62 8.43 14.75 11.34
C PRO A 62 9.04 13.98 10.16
N GLY A 63 9.98 14.60 9.45
CA GLY A 63 10.76 13.93 8.39
C GLY A 63 10.20 14.15 6.98
N SER A 64 10.80 13.43 6.02
CA SER A 64 10.43 13.47 4.62
C SER A 64 10.46 12.07 4.02
N LEU A 65 9.31 11.58 3.59
CA LEU A 65 9.13 10.24 3.05
C LEU A 65 8.39 10.30 1.72
N LYS A 66 8.78 9.46 0.76
CA LYS A 66 8.05 9.30 -0.49
C LYS A 66 7.06 8.13 -0.48
N HIS A 67 7.20 7.25 0.50
CA HIS A 67 6.34 6.10 0.71
C HIS A 67 6.34 5.75 2.20
N ILE A 68 5.17 5.50 2.76
CA ILE A 68 4.95 5.14 4.16
C ILE A 68 3.95 3.99 4.22
N THR A 69 4.21 3.00 5.06
CA THR A 69 3.38 1.80 5.24
C THR A 69 3.10 1.54 6.71
N VAL A 70 1.95 0.92 7.00
CA VAL A 70 1.55 0.50 8.35
C VAL A 70 0.89 -0.88 8.31
N GLY A 71 1.32 -1.76 9.22
CA GLY A 71 0.71 -3.08 9.35
C GLY A 71 1.29 -3.85 10.54
N PRO A 72 1.16 -5.20 10.57
CA PRO A 72 1.67 -6.01 11.67
C PRO A 72 3.18 -5.89 11.93
N ALA A 73 3.98 -5.48 10.94
CA ALA A 73 5.41 -5.20 11.12
C ALA A 73 5.71 -3.79 11.69
N GLY A 74 4.68 -2.99 11.98
CA GLY A 74 4.77 -1.61 12.48
C GLY A 74 4.68 -0.58 11.36
N ILE A 75 5.12 0.65 11.65
CA ILE A 75 5.15 1.74 10.68
C ILE A 75 6.56 1.90 10.11
N TRP A 76 6.67 1.88 8.79
CA TRP A 76 7.92 2.02 8.07
C TRP A 76 7.77 2.98 6.90
N GLY A 77 8.89 3.44 6.37
CA GLY A 77 8.87 4.28 5.17
C GLY A 77 10.22 4.43 4.52
N VAL A 78 10.20 4.94 3.29
CA VAL A 78 11.41 5.30 2.53
C VAL A 78 11.34 6.74 2.06
N ASN A 79 12.51 7.39 2.01
CA ASN A 79 12.63 8.74 1.49
C ASN A 79 13.02 8.77 0.00
N LYS A 80 13.11 9.96 -0.60
CA LYS A 80 13.56 10.13 -1.99
C LYS A 80 14.91 9.51 -2.32
N ASP A 81 15.82 9.45 -1.34
CA ASP A 81 17.17 8.91 -1.46
C ASP A 81 17.20 7.39 -1.18
N TYR A 82 16.03 6.75 -1.10
CA TYR A 82 15.83 5.31 -0.90
C TYR A 82 16.21 4.80 0.49
N ALA A 83 16.57 5.68 1.43
CA ALA A 83 16.86 5.31 2.79
C ALA A 83 15.59 4.84 3.51
N ILE A 84 15.72 3.74 4.25
CA ILE A 84 14.63 3.08 4.98
C ILE A 84 14.58 3.62 6.41
N TYR A 85 13.37 3.80 6.94
CA TYR A 85 13.13 4.23 8.30
C TYR A 85 12.04 3.39 8.96
N LYS A 86 12.23 3.07 10.23
CA LYS A 86 11.18 2.54 11.11
C LYS A 86 10.71 3.64 12.05
N TYR A 87 9.41 3.76 12.26
CA TYR A 87 8.87 4.68 13.26
C TYR A 87 8.93 4.02 14.65
N VAL A 88 9.69 4.61 15.57
CA VAL A 88 9.91 4.10 16.92
C VAL A 88 9.78 5.25 17.92
N ALA A 89 8.90 5.08 18.91
CA ALA A 89 8.71 6.05 20.00
C ALA A 89 8.58 7.51 19.51
N GLY A 90 7.75 7.72 18.48
CA GLY A 90 7.49 9.06 17.93
C GLY A 90 8.49 9.57 16.89
N ASN A 91 9.54 8.80 16.57
CA ASN A 91 10.66 9.25 15.73
C ASN A 91 10.97 8.27 14.59
N TRP A 92 11.44 8.79 13.46
CA TRP A 92 11.99 7.97 12.38
C TRP A 92 13.41 7.56 12.69
N VAL A 93 13.64 6.26 12.81
CA VAL A 93 14.94 5.67 13.07
C VAL A 93 15.41 4.99 11.79
N LYS A 94 16.61 5.37 11.33
CA LYS A 94 17.17 4.83 10.09
C LYS A 94 17.42 3.33 10.23
N ALA A 95 16.95 2.58 9.24
CA ALA A 95 17.22 1.17 9.06
C ALA A 95 18.25 1.00 7.93
N GLU A 96 19.18 0.06 8.08
CA GLU A 96 20.12 -0.28 7.01
C GLU A 96 19.39 -0.88 5.80
N GLY A 97 19.94 -0.64 4.61
CA GLY A 97 19.34 -1.01 3.33
C GLY A 97 18.84 0.19 2.52
N LEU A 98 18.50 -0.06 1.26
CA LEU A 98 17.96 0.94 0.33
C LEU A 98 16.80 0.34 -0.45
N LEU A 99 15.61 0.96 -0.37
CA LEU A 99 14.40 0.54 -1.07
C LEU A 99 13.68 1.76 -1.65
N LYS A 100 13.01 1.56 -2.79
CA LYS A 100 12.13 2.58 -3.38
C LYS A 100 10.68 2.49 -2.90
N GLN A 101 10.27 1.31 -2.43
CA GLN A 101 8.97 1.01 -1.84
C GLN A 101 9.14 -0.18 -0.90
N LEU A 102 8.33 -0.23 0.16
CA LEU A 102 8.24 -1.36 1.10
C LEU A 102 6.82 -1.44 1.67
N ASP A 103 6.47 -2.61 2.17
CA ASP A 103 5.19 -2.88 2.81
C ASP A 103 5.37 -3.60 4.15
N ALA A 104 4.55 -3.22 5.13
CA ALA A 104 4.53 -3.73 6.49
C ALA A 104 3.28 -4.58 6.81
N GLY A 105 2.48 -4.95 5.80
CA GLY A 105 1.26 -5.74 5.92
C GLY A 105 1.48 -7.23 6.22
N GLY A 106 2.67 -7.76 5.93
CA GLY A 106 3.03 -9.15 6.27
C GLY A 106 2.96 -9.45 7.77
N GLU A 107 2.84 -10.73 8.16
CA GLU A 107 2.77 -11.19 9.56
C GLU A 107 4.06 -10.90 10.34
N GLN A 108 4.22 -9.63 10.70
CA GLN A 108 5.39 -9.03 11.32
C GLN A 108 6.67 -9.09 10.49
N PHE A 109 6.64 -9.44 9.21
CA PHE A 109 7.78 -9.34 8.29
C PHE A 109 7.53 -8.22 7.28
N ILE A 110 8.59 -7.79 6.58
CA ILE A 110 8.52 -6.68 5.61
C ILE A 110 8.99 -7.18 4.27
N VAL A 111 8.37 -6.66 3.21
CA VAL A 111 8.91 -6.78 1.85
C VAL A 111 9.15 -5.41 1.25
N GLY A 112 9.93 -5.37 0.18
CA GLY A 112 10.02 -4.17 -0.63
C GLY A 112 10.83 -4.36 -1.90
N ALA A 113 10.84 -3.32 -2.72
CA ALA A 113 11.58 -3.28 -3.97
C ALA A 113 12.67 -2.23 -3.90
N ASN A 114 13.84 -2.54 -4.44
CA ASN A 114 14.89 -1.55 -4.64
C ASN A 114 14.74 -0.84 -6.01
N MET A 115 15.71 0.00 -6.34
CA MET A 115 15.72 0.92 -7.47
C MET A 115 15.91 0.20 -8.80
N ASN A 116 16.43 -1.02 -8.75
CA ASN A 116 16.64 -1.91 -9.87
C ASN A 116 15.52 -2.97 -9.97
N ASP A 117 14.37 -2.71 -9.33
CA ASP A 117 13.24 -3.63 -9.22
C ASP A 117 13.57 -4.95 -8.48
N THR A 118 14.70 -5.04 -7.76
CA THR A 118 15.04 -6.26 -7.02
C THR A 118 14.15 -6.36 -5.76
N PRO A 119 13.38 -7.46 -5.60
CA PRO A 119 12.58 -7.68 -4.40
C PRO A 119 13.45 -8.13 -3.22
N PHE A 120 13.10 -7.65 -2.04
CA PHE A 120 13.70 -8.03 -0.77
C PHE A 120 12.64 -8.37 0.27
N CYS A 121 13.03 -9.21 1.23
CA CYS A 121 12.27 -9.51 2.43
C CYS A 121 13.15 -9.35 3.67
N LEU A 122 12.56 -8.84 4.76
CA LEU A 122 13.17 -8.77 6.07
C LEU A 122 12.32 -9.60 7.05
N THR A 123 12.97 -10.56 7.71
CA THR A 123 12.30 -11.56 8.53
C THR A 123 11.60 -10.96 9.75
N ARG A 124 10.59 -11.69 10.25
CA ARG A 124 9.91 -11.37 11.51
C ARG A 124 10.86 -11.24 12.70
N SER A 125 11.88 -12.09 12.78
CA SER A 125 12.87 -12.02 13.86
C SER A 125 13.63 -10.69 13.87
N ALA A 126 13.96 -10.16 12.69
CA ALA A 126 14.69 -8.89 12.55
C ALA A 126 13.79 -7.67 12.79
N THR A 127 12.57 -7.67 12.25
CA THR A 127 11.61 -6.56 12.42
C THR A 127 11.15 -6.40 13.87
N VAL A 128 10.79 -7.51 14.54
CA VAL A 128 10.39 -7.53 15.97
C VAL A 128 11.58 -7.24 16.86
N GLY A 129 12.75 -7.78 16.52
CA GLY A 129 14.00 -7.60 17.24
C GLY A 129 14.67 -6.23 17.04
N TYR A 130 14.12 -5.35 16.21
CA TYR A 130 14.73 -4.05 15.91
C TYR A 130 14.74 -3.13 17.14
N LYS A 131 15.94 -2.77 17.59
CA LYS A 131 16.19 -1.90 18.76
C LYS A 131 16.73 -0.52 18.39
N GLY A 132 16.78 -0.19 17.10
CA GLY A 132 17.34 1.06 16.59
C GLY A 132 18.61 0.87 15.75
N PRO A 133 19.41 1.94 15.57
CA PRO A 133 20.61 1.89 14.73
C PRO A 133 21.60 0.82 15.22
N GLY A 134 22.18 0.07 14.28
CA GLY A 134 23.07 -1.06 14.57
C GLY A 134 22.37 -2.39 14.84
N SER A 135 21.02 -2.43 14.86
CA SER A 135 20.29 -3.71 14.85
C SER A 135 20.60 -4.46 13.54
N PRO A 136 20.87 -5.78 13.57
CA PRO A 136 21.11 -6.55 12.36
C PRO A 136 19.83 -6.63 11.52
N LEU A 137 19.91 -6.21 10.27
CA LEU A 137 18.82 -6.27 9.29
C LEU A 137 19.24 -7.15 8.10
N PRO A 138 19.17 -8.49 8.24
CA PRO A 138 19.58 -9.42 7.20
C PRO A 138 18.54 -9.47 6.08
N TRP A 139 18.56 -8.46 5.21
CA TRP A 139 17.72 -8.41 4.02
C TRP A 139 17.99 -9.62 3.13
N THR A 140 16.94 -10.39 2.85
CA THR A 140 16.98 -11.53 1.93
C THR A 140 16.56 -11.04 0.55
N GLY A 141 17.45 -11.12 -0.43
CA GLY A 141 17.11 -10.89 -1.83
C GLY A 141 16.23 -12.02 -2.36
N LEU A 142 15.18 -11.67 -3.09
CA LEU A 142 14.23 -12.62 -3.68
C LEU A 142 14.41 -12.67 -5.21
N PRO A 143 14.07 -13.80 -5.86
CA PRO A 143 14.14 -13.89 -7.31
C PRO A 143 13.11 -12.98 -8.00
N GLY A 144 13.39 -12.59 -9.25
CA GLY A 144 12.47 -11.81 -10.08
C GLY A 144 12.70 -10.30 -10.02
N ALA A 145 11.76 -9.55 -10.61
CA ALA A 145 11.81 -8.09 -10.68
C ALA A 145 10.42 -7.49 -10.45
N VAL A 146 10.28 -6.65 -9.42
CA VAL A 146 9.02 -6.03 -9.02
C VAL A 146 9.22 -4.54 -8.77
N LYS A 147 8.26 -3.71 -9.21
CA LYS A 147 8.28 -2.26 -8.93
C LYS A 147 7.50 -1.89 -7.68
N TYR A 148 6.56 -2.73 -7.27
CA TYR A 148 5.69 -2.56 -6.10
C TYR A 148 5.38 -3.94 -5.52
N TYR A 149 5.41 -4.06 -4.19
CA TYR A 149 5.24 -5.33 -3.49
C TYR A 149 4.53 -5.11 -2.16
N SER A 150 3.47 -5.88 -1.90
CA SER A 150 2.62 -5.80 -0.70
C SER A 150 2.27 -7.20 -0.20
N CYS A 151 2.15 -7.39 1.11
CA CYS A 151 1.93 -8.68 1.76
C CYS A 151 0.75 -8.65 2.70
N GLY A 152 0.08 -9.80 2.83
CA GLY A 152 -0.92 -10.03 3.85
C GLY A 152 -0.91 -11.49 4.31
N PRO A 153 -2.01 -11.98 4.92
CA PRO A 153 -2.04 -13.30 5.57
C PRO A 153 -1.91 -14.48 4.59
N PHE A 154 -2.24 -14.30 3.31
CA PHE A 154 -2.28 -15.39 2.32
C PHE A 154 -1.16 -15.33 1.27
N GLY A 155 -0.15 -14.49 1.51
CA GLY A 155 1.00 -14.31 0.61
C GLY A 155 1.19 -12.87 0.20
N CYS A 156 2.09 -12.66 -0.76
CA CYS A 156 2.50 -11.33 -1.17
C CYS A 156 2.25 -11.09 -2.65
N TRP A 157 1.59 -9.98 -2.95
CA TRP A 157 1.23 -9.57 -4.29
C TRP A 157 2.17 -8.49 -4.80
N ALA A 158 2.62 -8.64 -6.03
CA ALA A 158 3.56 -7.73 -6.66
C ALA A 158 3.13 -7.36 -8.07
N VAL A 159 3.62 -6.20 -8.53
CA VAL A 159 3.57 -5.82 -9.94
C VAL A 159 4.95 -5.48 -10.45
N ASN A 160 5.24 -5.85 -11.70
CA ASN A 160 6.53 -5.55 -12.34
C ASN A 160 6.48 -4.24 -13.16
N LYS A 161 7.60 -3.87 -13.79
CA LYS A 161 7.69 -2.67 -14.63
C LYS A 161 6.69 -2.62 -15.81
N ASN A 162 6.25 -3.77 -16.30
CA ASN A 162 5.29 -3.93 -17.41
C ASN A 162 3.84 -4.03 -16.93
N ASP A 163 3.56 -3.70 -15.66
CA ASP A 163 2.26 -3.87 -14.99
C ASP A 163 1.80 -5.35 -14.86
N ASP A 164 2.65 -6.35 -15.14
CA ASP A 164 2.28 -7.77 -14.90
C ASP A 164 2.14 -8.04 -13.41
N ILE A 165 1.17 -8.87 -13.03
CA ILE A 165 0.80 -9.15 -11.65
C ILE A 165 1.32 -10.53 -11.25
N TYR A 166 1.87 -10.62 -10.05
CA TYR A 166 2.36 -11.88 -9.50
C TYR A 166 1.96 -12.05 -8.04
N LEU A 167 1.75 -13.30 -7.65
CA LEU A 167 1.61 -13.74 -6.27
C LEU A 167 2.84 -14.55 -5.87
N MET A 168 3.51 -14.17 -4.79
CA MET A 168 4.58 -14.95 -4.16
C MET A 168 4.04 -15.71 -2.95
N SER A 169 4.34 -17.00 -2.89
CA SER A 169 4.27 -17.76 -1.64
C SER A 169 5.52 -17.44 -0.83
N LEU A 170 5.37 -16.59 0.19
CA LEU A 170 6.42 -16.10 1.07
C LEU A 170 5.94 -16.19 2.53
N ASN A 171 6.77 -16.70 3.43
CA ASN A 171 6.46 -16.72 4.86
C ASN A 171 7.25 -15.66 5.66
N GLN A 172 6.96 -15.57 6.95
CA GLN A 172 7.57 -14.61 7.88
C GLN A 172 9.09 -14.74 8.06
N ASP A 173 9.67 -15.86 7.64
CA ASP A 173 11.11 -16.14 7.67
C ASP A 173 11.75 -15.94 6.28
N CYS A 174 11.05 -15.26 5.37
CA CYS A 174 11.47 -14.99 4.00
C CYS A 174 11.74 -16.25 3.16
N GLN A 175 11.18 -17.40 3.55
CA GLN A 175 11.21 -18.61 2.74
C GLN A 175 10.22 -18.44 1.59
N ASN A 176 10.73 -18.59 0.37
CA ASN A 176 9.96 -18.37 -0.85
C ASN A 176 9.75 -19.70 -1.59
N ASN A 177 8.55 -19.91 -2.12
CA ASN A 177 8.21 -21.07 -2.95
C ASN A 177 7.95 -20.70 -4.42
N GLY A 178 8.42 -19.52 -4.84
CA GLY A 178 8.31 -19.03 -6.20
C GLY A 178 7.08 -18.15 -6.47
N TRP A 179 7.06 -17.61 -7.70
CA TRP A 179 6.04 -16.70 -8.19
C TRP A 179 5.00 -17.42 -9.04
N SER A 180 3.74 -17.03 -8.89
CA SER A 180 2.65 -17.37 -9.80
C SER A 180 2.22 -16.11 -10.55
N HIS A 181 2.19 -16.19 -11.88
CA HIS A 181 1.63 -15.10 -12.71
C HIS A 181 0.11 -15.07 -12.55
N ILE A 182 -0.44 -13.88 -12.38
CA ILE A 182 -1.89 -13.64 -12.28
C ILE A 182 -2.31 -12.76 -13.44
N ASP A 183 -3.31 -13.21 -14.19
CA ASP A 183 -3.82 -12.46 -15.33
C ASP A 183 -4.35 -11.07 -14.92
N GLY A 184 -4.03 -10.07 -15.73
CA GLY A 184 -4.39 -8.68 -15.51
C GLY A 184 -3.18 -7.75 -15.60
N LYS A 185 -3.44 -6.44 -15.46
CA LYS A 185 -2.41 -5.41 -15.46
C LYS A 185 -2.68 -4.37 -14.38
N LEU A 186 -1.73 -4.17 -13.47
CA LEU A 186 -1.82 -3.19 -12.38
C LEU A 186 -0.50 -2.42 -12.23
N SER A 187 -0.59 -1.13 -11.91
CA SER A 187 0.56 -0.28 -11.65
C SER A 187 0.97 -0.24 -10.18
N MET A 188 0.04 -0.54 -9.27
CA MET A 188 0.30 -0.81 -7.86
C MET A 188 -0.78 -1.73 -7.30
N ILE A 189 -0.47 -2.38 -6.18
CA ILE A 189 -1.30 -3.41 -5.54
C ILE A 189 -1.07 -3.39 -4.02
N GLU A 190 -2.15 -3.49 -3.24
CA GLU A 190 -2.11 -3.61 -1.78
C GLU A 190 -2.88 -4.85 -1.31
N VAL A 191 -2.37 -5.46 -0.25
CA VAL A 191 -2.99 -6.59 0.44
C VAL A 191 -3.37 -6.14 1.85
N ALA A 192 -4.64 -6.30 2.19
CA ALA A 192 -5.18 -5.93 3.49
C ALA A 192 -4.94 -7.00 4.56
N THR A 193 -5.16 -6.63 5.82
CA THR A 193 -5.01 -7.56 6.97
C THR A 193 -6.00 -8.72 6.97
N ASP A 194 -7.13 -8.59 6.27
CA ASP A 194 -8.12 -9.68 6.08
C ASP A 194 -7.84 -10.54 4.83
N GLY A 195 -6.76 -10.23 4.09
CA GLY A 195 -6.39 -10.90 2.85
C GLY A 195 -7.05 -10.34 1.58
N SER A 196 -7.91 -9.32 1.69
CA SER A 196 -8.45 -8.63 0.52
C SER A 196 -7.33 -7.97 -0.29
N VAL A 197 -7.46 -7.96 -1.62
CA VAL A 197 -6.43 -7.39 -2.51
C VAL A 197 -7.05 -6.37 -3.43
N PHE A 198 -6.48 -5.17 -3.43
CA PHE A 198 -6.90 -4.06 -4.27
C PHE A 198 -5.73 -3.53 -5.07
N GLY A 199 -6.01 -2.95 -6.24
CA GLY A 199 -4.97 -2.31 -7.03
C GLY A 199 -5.50 -1.29 -8.01
N VAL A 200 -4.57 -0.51 -8.56
CA VAL A 200 -4.85 0.52 -9.57
C VAL A 200 -4.02 0.24 -10.81
N ASN A 201 -4.64 0.24 -11.99
CA ASN A 201 -3.91 0.09 -13.26
C ASN A 201 -3.34 1.42 -13.76
N SER A 202 -2.56 1.40 -14.85
CA SER A 202 -1.94 2.60 -15.42
C SER A 202 -2.95 3.64 -15.94
N ALA A 203 -4.13 3.18 -16.37
CA ALA A 203 -5.26 4.04 -16.73
C ALA A 203 -5.92 4.70 -15.51
N GLY A 204 -5.61 4.25 -14.29
CA GLY A 204 -6.14 4.76 -13.02
C GLY A 204 -7.51 4.18 -12.64
N GLN A 205 -7.84 3.00 -13.17
CA GLN A 205 -9.02 2.23 -12.77
C GLN A 205 -8.69 1.36 -11.56
N VAL A 206 -9.66 1.19 -10.66
CA VAL A 206 -9.51 0.44 -9.41
C VAL A 206 -10.12 -0.95 -9.57
N TYR A 207 -9.43 -1.96 -9.03
CA TYR A 207 -9.89 -3.34 -9.04
C TYR A 207 -9.74 -3.98 -7.67
N THR A 208 -10.62 -4.93 -7.36
CA THR A 208 -10.48 -5.89 -6.25
C THR A 208 -10.32 -7.30 -6.81
N ARG A 209 -9.54 -8.14 -6.13
CA ARG A 209 -9.39 -9.56 -6.45
C ARG A 209 -10.48 -10.36 -5.74
N ASP A 210 -11.28 -11.08 -6.51
CA ASP A 210 -12.38 -11.91 -6.00
C ASP A 210 -11.89 -13.29 -5.54
N GLY A 211 -12.60 -13.88 -4.59
CA GLY A 211 -12.46 -15.30 -4.24
C GLY A 211 -11.15 -15.70 -3.54
N ILE A 212 -10.41 -14.73 -2.99
CA ILE A 212 -9.22 -15.02 -2.18
C ILE A 212 -9.63 -15.74 -0.90
N THR A 213 -8.94 -16.84 -0.60
CA THR A 213 -9.04 -17.57 0.68
C THR A 213 -7.67 -18.13 1.05
N ALA A 214 -7.51 -18.60 2.29
CA ALA A 214 -6.29 -19.30 2.71
C ALA A 214 -5.93 -20.51 1.83
N SER A 215 -6.94 -21.25 1.33
CA SER A 215 -6.76 -22.39 0.43
C SER A 215 -6.65 -22.00 -1.05
N LYS A 216 -6.95 -20.75 -1.39
CA LYS A 216 -6.94 -20.23 -2.77
C LYS A 216 -6.41 -18.79 -2.78
N PRO A 217 -5.11 -18.60 -2.45
CA PRO A 217 -4.53 -17.28 -2.30
C PRO A 217 -4.52 -16.47 -3.62
N GLU A 218 -4.55 -17.15 -4.76
CA GLU A 218 -4.60 -16.52 -6.09
C GLU A 218 -5.98 -15.95 -6.45
N GLY A 219 -7.03 -16.30 -5.71
CA GLY A 219 -8.40 -15.87 -6.00
C GLY A 219 -8.96 -16.40 -7.33
N THR A 220 -10.06 -15.81 -7.81
CA THR A 220 -10.80 -16.28 -8.99
C THR A 220 -10.82 -15.30 -10.15
N GLY A 221 -10.72 -14.00 -9.90
CA GLY A 221 -10.88 -12.98 -10.94
C GLY A 221 -10.72 -11.56 -10.39
N TRP A 222 -10.85 -10.57 -11.27
CA TRP A 222 -10.82 -9.16 -10.91
C TRP A 222 -12.20 -8.52 -11.14
N SER A 223 -12.67 -7.79 -10.14
CA SER A 223 -13.85 -6.94 -10.25
C SER A 223 -13.45 -5.48 -10.29
N HIS A 224 -13.96 -4.75 -11.29
CA HIS A 224 -13.73 -3.31 -11.41
C HIS A 224 -14.60 -2.55 -10.41
N ILE A 225 -14.00 -1.59 -9.71
CA ILE A 225 -14.68 -0.70 -8.78
C ILE A 225 -14.79 0.68 -9.44
N PRO A 226 -16.00 1.10 -9.89
CA PRO A 226 -16.17 2.40 -10.51
C PRO A 226 -15.78 3.53 -9.56
N MET A 227 -14.93 4.43 -10.05
CA MET A 227 -14.50 5.64 -9.34
C MET A 227 -14.85 6.87 -10.16
N CYS A 228 -15.23 7.95 -9.50
CA CYS A 228 -15.61 9.21 -10.12
C CYS A 228 -14.43 10.00 -10.72
N MET A 229 -13.21 9.57 -10.41
CA MET A 229 -11.96 10.22 -10.79
C MET A 229 -10.93 9.14 -11.17
N ILE A 230 -9.88 9.57 -11.87
CA ILE A 230 -8.75 8.70 -12.21
C ILE A 230 -7.88 8.50 -10.98
N MET A 231 -7.77 7.26 -10.51
CA MET A 231 -7.02 6.90 -9.31
C MET A 231 -5.53 6.73 -9.58
N LYS A 232 -4.74 6.90 -8.53
CA LYS A 232 -3.29 6.74 -8.52
C LYS A 232 -2.86 5.65 -7.54
N HIS A 233 -3.51 5.58 -6.39
CA HIS A 233 -3.11 4.71 -5.28
C HIS A 233 -4.35 4.26 -4.50
N VAL A 234 -4.30 3.08 -3.90
CA VAL A 234 -5.37 2.48 -3.11
C VAL A 234 -4.78 1.71 -1.95
N THR A 235 -5.50 1.64 -0.83
CA THR A 235 -5.25 0.72 0.28
C THR A 235 -6.58 0.35 0.92
N TYR A 236 -6.65 -0.76 1.65
CA TYR A 236 -7.87 -1.23 2.29
C TYR A 236 -7.57 -1.84 3.64
N ASP A 237 -8.38 -1.52 4.64
CA ASP A 237 -8.32 -2.17 5.94
C ASP A 237 -9.67 -2.05 6.66
N LEU A 238 -10.07 -3.11 7.38
CA LEU A 238 -11.26 -3.15 8.23
C LEU A 238 -12.54 -2.54 7.58
N GLY A 239 -12.87 -2.97 6.36
CA GLY A 239 -14.09 -2.54 5.67
C GLY A 239 -14.01 -1.13 5.07
N ARG A 240 -12.81 -0.55 4.91
CA ARG A 240 -12.65 0.79 4.36
C ARG A 240 -11.63 0.80 3.24
N LEU A 241 -12.09 1.14 2.05
CA LEU A 241 -11.25 1.40 0.89
C LEU A 241 -10.83 2.86 0.88
N TRP A 242 -9.53 3.12 0.93
CA TRP A 242 -8.97 4.45 0.79
C TRP A 242 -8.33 4.58 -0.60
N VAL A 243 -8.69 5.64 -1.32
CA VAL A 243 -8.15 5.89 -2.66
C VAL A 243 -7.58 7.30 -2.76
N VAL A 244 -6.51 7.44 -3.53
CA VAL A 244 -5.90 8.74 -3.86
C VAL A 244 -5.93 8.92 -5.37
N SER A 245 -6.51 10.04 -5.82
CA SER A 245 -6.62 10.39 -7.23
C SER A 245 -5.30 10.91 -7.82
N LYS A 246 -5.16 10.89 -9.15
CA LYS A 246 -4.00 11.50 -9.83
C LYS A 246 -3.89 13.01 -9.60
N SER A 247 -4.98 13.68 -9.22
CA SER A 247 -5.00 15.10 -8.84
C SER A 247 -4.78 15.35 -7.35
N GLY A 248 -4.52 14.30 -6.56
CA GLY A 248 -4.15 14.41 -5.14
C GLY A 248 -5.31 14.57 -4.16
N PHE A 249 -6.55 14.32 -4.62
CA PHE A 249 -7.72 14.19 -3.75
C PHE A 249 -7.78 12.78 -3.19
N ALA A 250 -8.21 12.63 -1.95
CA ALA A 250 -8.42 11.32 -1.34
C ALA A 250 -9.90 11.10 -1.04
N MET A 251 -10.33 9.86 -1.16
CA MET A 251 -11.68 9.42 -0.80
C MET A 251 -11.59 8.17 0.06
N VAL A 252 -12.58 7.99 0.93
CA VAL A 252 -12.80 6.78 1.70
C VAL A 252 -14.17 6.21 1.36
N CYS A 253 -14.22 4.92 1.10
CA CYS A 253 -15.43 4.21 0.69
C CYS A 253 -15.67 3.06 1.68
N PRO A 254 -16.72 3.11 2.50
CA PRO A 254 -17.09 1.98 3.36
C PRO A 254 -17.56 0.80 2.51
N HIS A 255 -17.13 -0.41 2.89
CA HIS A 255 -17.59 -1.68 2.35
C HIS A 255 -18.66 -2.30 3.25
#